data_AF-D0LI47-F1
#
_entry.id   AF-D0LI47-F1
#
_cell.length_a   1.000
_cell.length_b   1.000
_cell.length_c   1.000
_cell.angle_alpha   90.00
_cell.angle_beta   90.00
_cell.angle_gamma   90.00
#
_symmetry.space_group_name_H-M   'P 1'
#
loop_
_entity.id
_entity.type
_entity.pdbx_description
1 polymer ?
#
loop_
_entity_poly.entity_id
_entity_poly.type
_entity_poly.pdbx_seq_one_letter_code
_entity_poly.pdbx_strand_id
1 'polypeptide(L)'
;MTNHPVLDALSRVSLSSAAEQMLGLTIDLERNRALPMVELGLWWILPLAPTLLGNALGLALLPGAPLDAAPVVFFEPAMAATAAPELGTALPLLVYQIKLAGLPGEWPKFEAGWPEVAQEADEFAAALGDAGGFDRLLKVAKRRDWIAADDRWGGTPHAAREQACGAILSELAPVESHRAFRAWLTQTVQETSAPATDLECFGPWRRQAEIVEFFSLLGSQQRERRRAAAWRVLVGPANLDTSRTTRPSHLSVLTPEATAGTTRTAADALVRHLDALPDEMREHPAFVAAMTAHREGDSYDGLAHARAAAQLAESGRPVEAYYALMSASFWSWLRLGEGFAPAAQAARRLAEDNGWTAIAEHLAALGVEAAD
;
A
#
# COMPACT_ATOMS: atom_id res chain seq x y z
N MET A 1 2.89 -20.58 -9.34
CA MET A 1 3.17 -20.15 -7.96
C MET A 1 3.31 -21.26 -6.91
N THR A 2 3.33 -22.56 -7.27
CA THR A 2 3.27 -23.67 -6.28
C THR A 2 4.56 -23.95 -5.50
N ASN A 3 5.67 -23.26 -5.75
CA ASN A 3 6.98 -23.61 -5.17
C ASN A 3 7.67 -22.48 -4.38
N HIS A 4 6.98 -21.39 -4.01
CA HIS A 4 7.62 -20.38 -3.15
C HIS A 4 7.66 -20.88 -1.70
N PRO A 5 8.84 -20.94 -1.03
CA PRO A 5 8.98 -21.52 0.30
C PRO A 5 8.02 -20.92 1.33
N VAL A 6 7.81 -19.60 1.29
CA VAL A 6 6.90 -18.93 2.22
C VAL A 6 5.43 -19.29 1.95
N LEU A 7 5.02 -19.39 0.68
CA LEU A 7 3.64 -19.76 0.36
C LEU A 7 3.36 -21.24 0.69
N ASP A 8 4.37 -22.10 0.49
CA ASP A 8 4.31 -23.51 0.87
C ASP A 8 4.23 -23.66 2.40
N ALA A 9 5.06 -22.92 3.15
CA ALA A 9 4.99 -22.88 4.61
C ALA A 9 3.60 -22.42 5.10
N LEU A 10 3.08 -21.32 4.54
CA LEU A 10 1.77 -20.79 4.92
C LEU A 10 0.62 -21.75 4.61
N SER A 11 0.71 -22.52 3.53
CA SER A 11 -0.33 -23.50 3.18
C SER A 11 -0.44 -24.67 4.17
N ARG A 12 0.56 -24.84 5.03
CA ARG A 12 0.61 -25.93 6.03
C ARG A 12 0.23 -25.46 7.43
N VAL A 13 0.13 -24.16 7.67
CA VAL A 13 -0.28 -23.61 8.96
C VAL A 13 -1.80 -23.50 9.00
N SER A 14 -2.39 -23.97 10.09
CA SER A 14 -3.80 -23.77 10.41
C SER A 14 -3.89 -23.08 11.76
N LEU A 15 -4.67 -22.02 11.84
CA LEU A 15 -4.99 -21.38 13.12
C LEU A 15 -6.31 -21.93 13.66
N SER A 16 -6.40 -22.05 14.98
CA SER A 16 -7.66 -22.25 15.68
C SER A 16 -8.52 -21.00 15.56
N SER A 17 -9.85 -21.14 15.69
CA SER A 17 -10.74 -19.98 15.69
C SER A 17 -10.42 -18.96 16.79
N ALA A 18 -9.84 -19.40 17.91
CA ALA A 18 -9.36 -18.52 18.96
C ALA A 18 -8.17 -17.67 18.48
N ALA A 19 -7.18 -18.30 17.84
CA ALA A 19 -6.05 -17.60 17.26
C ALA A 19 -6.46 -16.65 16.12
N GLU A 20 -7.36 -17.08 15.24
CA GLU A 20 -7.91 -16.23 14.17
C GLU A 20 -8.61 -14.98 14.73
N GLN A 21 -9.46 -15.16 15.75
CA GLN A 21 -10.12 -14.06 16.43
C GLN A 21 -9.14 -13.12 17.13
N MET A 22 -8.08 -13.68 17.74
CA MET A 22 -7.06 -12.92 18.45
C MET A 22 -6.22 -12.05 17.51
N LEU A 23 -5.78 -12.64 16.40
CA LEU A 23 -4.93 -11.98 15.40
C LEU A 23 -5.74 -11.09 14.45
N GLY A 24 -7.06 -11.29 14.41
CA GLY A 24 -7.97 -10.57 13.52
C GLY A 24 -7.82 -10.99 12.05
N LEU A 25 -7.41 -12.24 11.81
CA LEU A 25 -7.17 -12.82 10.49
C LEU A 25 -7.79 -14.20 10.37
N THR A 26 -8.30 -14.50 9.19
CA THR A 26 -8.67 -15.87 8.80
C THR A 26 -7.70 -16.34 7.73
N ILE A 27 -7.04 -17.47 7.94
CA ILE A 27 -6.03 -17.98 7.00
C ILE A 27 -6.60 -19.17 6.25
N ASP A 28 -6.93 -18.93 4.99
CA ASP A 28 -7.37 -19.96 4.05
C ASP A 28 -6.83 -19.58 2.68
N LEU A 29 -5.58 -19.95 2.40
CA LEU A 29 -4.91 -19.56 1.16
C LEU A 29 -5.63 -20.09 -0.08
N GLU A 30 -6.23 -21.27 -0.02
CA GLU A 30 -6.97 -21.83 -1.15
C GLU A 30 -8.22 -21.00 -1.45
N ARG A 31 -9.00 -20.67 -0.42
CA ARG A 31 -10.16 -19.79 -0.56
C ARG A 31 -9.77 -18.38 -0.99
N ASN A 32 -8.68 -17.85 -0.46
CA ASN A 32 -8.23 -16.50 -0.75
C ASN A 32 -7.71 -16.36 -2.19
N ARG A 33 -7.14 -17.43 -2.75
CA ARG A 33 -6.77 -17.50 -4.18
C ARG A 33 -7.97 -17.49 -5.12
N ALA A 34 -9.15 -17.84 -4.63
CA ALA A 34 -10.39 -17.79 -5.42
C ALA A 34 -11.02 -16.38 -5.44
N LEU A 35 -10.41 -15.38 -4.79
CA LEU A 35 -10.90 -14.00 -4.88
C LEU A 35 -10.80 -13.50 -6.33
N PRO A 36 -11.83 -12.78 -6.83
CA PRO A 36 -11.89 -12.28 -8.20
C PRO A 36 -10.99 -11.06 -8.38
N MET A 37 -9.67 -11.24 -8.24
CA MET A 37 -8.70 -10.13 -8.16
C MET A 37 -8.68 -9.27 -9.42
N VAL A 38 -8.98 -9.86 -10.60
CA VAL A 38 -9.07 -9.12 -11.86
C VAL A 38 -10.27 -8.19 -11.85
N GLU A 39 -11.44 -8.70 -11.46
CA GLU A 39 -12.70 -7.97 -11.36
C GLU A 39 -12.66 -6.92 -10.24
N LEU A 40 -11.82 -7.11 -9.22
CA LEU A 40 -11.58 -6.11 -8.18
C LEU A 40 -10.56 -5.04 -8.60
N GLY A 41 -9.90 -5.16 -9.76
CA GLY A 41 -8.84 -4.24 -10.18
C GLY A 41 -7.54 -4.37 -9.36
N LEU A 42 -7.35 -5.53 -8.75
CA LEU A 42 -6.28 -5.85 -7.80
C LEU A 42 -5.40 -7.02 -8.29
N TRP A 43 -5.37 -7.29 -9.59
CA TRP A 43 -4.60 -8.37 -10.20
C TRP A 43 -3.08 -8.33 -9.90
N TRP A 44 -2.59 -7.21 -9.36
CA TRP A 44 -1.21 -6.99 -8.92
C TRP A 44 -0.99 -7.33 -7.43
N ILE A 45 -1.99 -7.90 -6.76
CA ILE A 45 -1.94 -8.31 -5.36
C ILE A 45 -2.12 -9.82 -5.27
N LEU A 46 -1.17 -10.49 -4.61
CA LEU A 46 -1.37 -11.87 -4.17
C LEU A 46 -2.13 -11.88 -2.85
N PRO A 47 -3.39 -12.35 -2.80
CA PRO A 47 -4.18 -12.33 -1.57
C PRO A 47 -3.67 -13.37 -0.57
N LEU A 48 -3.55 -12.97 0.70
CA LEU A 48 -3.09 -13.81 1.81
C LEU A 48 -4.22 -14.18 2.77
N ALA A 49 -4.94 -13.19 3.30
CA ALA A 49 -5.92 -13.39 4.37
C ALA A 49 -6.94 -12.26 4.43
N PRO A 50 -8.26 -12.52 4.53
CA PRO A 50 -9.20 -11.50 4.98
C PRO A 50 -8.94 -11.14 6.44
N THR A 51 -9.20 -9.89 6.77
CA THR A 51 -9.19 -9.35 8.12
C THR A 51 -10.61 -9.33 8.68
N LEU A 52 -10.75 -9.37 10.00
CA LEU A 52 -12.05 -9.22 10.66
C LEU A 52 -12.63 -7.80 10.54
N LEU A 53 -11.86 -6.83 10.02
CA LEU A 53 -12.28 -5.45 9.83
C LEU A 53 -12.96 -5.21 8.47
N GLY A 54 -13.13 -6.25 7.65
CA GLY A 54 -13.74 -6.16 6.32
C GLY A 54 -12.75 -5.96 5.17
N ASN A 55 -11.48 -5.68 5.49
CA ASN A 55 -10.39 -5.51 4.53
C ASN A 55 -9.65 -6.85 4.36
N ALA A 56 -8.72 -6.95 3.42
CA ALA A 56 -7.87 -8.11 3.26
C ALA A 56 -6.37 -7.75 3.24
N LEU A 57 -5.52 -8.73 3.51
CA LEU A 57 -4.07 -8.66 3.41
C LEU A 57 -3.60 -9.35 2.15
N GLY A 58 -2.60 -8.77 1.49
CA GLY A 58 -1.94 -9.36 0.34
C GLY A 58 -0.49 -8.92 0.20
N LEU A 59 0.22 -9.52 -0.76
CA LEU A 59 1.54 -9.08 -1.19
C LEU A 59 1.38 -8.24 -2.46
N ALA A 60 1.93 -7.03 -2.47
CA ALA A 60 1.95 -6.22 -3.69
C ALA A 60 3.07 -6.70 -4.62
N LEU A 61 2.67 -7.17 -5.80
CA LEU A 61 3.59 -7.66 -6.82
C LEU A 61 4.07 -6.46 -7.65
N LEU A 62 5.23 -5.95 -7.29
CA LEU A 62 5.85 -4.78 -7.91
C LEU A 62 6.98 -5.19 -8.87
N PRO A 63 7.19 -4.45 -9.98
CA PRO A 63 8.26 -4.72 -10.93
C PRO A 63 9.64 -4.87 -10.28
N GLY A 64 10.35 -5.94 -10.59
CA GLY A 64 11.72 -6.19 -10.10
C GLY A 64 11.84 -6.58 -8.62
N ALA A 65 10.73 -6.64 -7.86
CA ALA A 65 10.75 -7.09 -6.48
C ALA A 65 10.51 -8.61 -6.41
N PRO A 66 11.43 -9.40 -5.80
CA PRO A 66 11.14 -10.80 -5.50
C PRO A 66 10.03 -10.90 -4.44
N LEU A 67 9.37 -12.06 -4.37
CA LEU A 67 8.16 -12.22 -3.54
C LEU A 67 8.44 -12.08 -2.03
N ASP A 68 9.64 -12.43 -1.58
CA ASP A 68 10.10 -12.26 -0.20
C ASP A 68 10.33 -10.78 0.17
N ALA A 69 10.64 -9.93 -0.82
CA ALA A 69 10.75 -8.49 -0.67
C ALA A 69 9.45 -7.74 -1.05
N ALA A 70 8.39 -8.45 -1.41
CA ALA A 70 7.10 -7.84 -1.74
C ALA A 70 6.49 -7.24 -0.47
N PRO A 71 6.08 -5.96 -0.48
CA PRO A 71 5.45 -5.37 0.69
C PRO A 71 4.08 -5.99 0.95
N VAL A 72 3.74 -6.07 2.23
CA VAL A 72 2.40 -6.48 2.64
C VAL A 72 1.50 -5.26 2.59
N VAL A 73 0.34 -5.41 1.97
CA VAL A 73 -0.66 -4.36 1.85
C VAL A 73 -1.97 -4.79 2.50
N PHE A 74 -2.67 -3.83 3.10
CA PHE A 74 -4.12 -3.90 3.25
C PHE A 74 -4.75 -3.54 1.93
N PHE A 75 -5.79 -4.25 1.54
CA PHE A 75 -6.55 -3.91 0.36
C PHE A 75 -8.05 -4.03 0.60
N GLU A 76 -8.75 -3.20 -0.16
CA GLU A 76 -10.18 -3.19 -0.40
C GLU A 76 -10.37 -3.15 -1.93
N PRO A 77 -11.58 -3.40 -2.46
CA PRO A 77 -11.81 -3.29 -3.90
C PRO A 77 -11.16 -2.04 -4.52
N ALA A 78 -10.38 -2.28 -5.58
CA ALA A 78 -9.60 -1.30 -6.34
C ALA A 78 -8.44 -0.56 -5.65
N MET A 79 -8.17 -0.71 -4.36
CA MET A 79 -7.07 0.01 -3.70
C MET A 79 -6.33 -0.77 -2.63
N ALA A 80 -5.09 -0.36 -2.36
CA ALA A 80 -4.29 -0.92 -1.30
C ALA A 80 -3.39 0.12 -0.62
N ALA A 81 -2.98 -0.20 0.61
CA ALA A 81 -2.00 0.56 1.38
C ALA A 81 -0.97 -0.37 1.98
N THR A 82 0.29 0.04 1.90
CA THR A 82 1.42 -0.63 2.53
C THR A 82 1.20 -0.71 4.04
N ALA A 83 1.13 -1.94 4.52
CA ALA A 83 0.99 -2.29 5.92
C ALA A 83 2.36 -2.55 6.56
N ALA A 84 3.22 -3.28 5.83
CA ALA A 84 4.53 -3.71 6.28
C ALA A 84 5.52 -3.74 5.10
N PRO A 85 6.82 -3.46 5.36
CA PRO A 85 7.84 -3.49 4.30
C PRO A 85 8.03 -4.88 3.70
N GLU A 86 7.81 -5.93 4.49
CA GLU A 86 8.02 -7.31 4.10
C GLU A 86 7.13 -8.24 4.93
N LEU A 87 6.91 -9.46 4.43
CA LEU A 87 6.01 -10.43 5.02
C LEU A 87 6.39 -10.82 6.46
N GLY A 88 7.69 -10.97 6.73
CA GLY A 88 8.24 -11.28 8.05
C GLY A 88 8.15 -10.16 9.08
N THR A 89 7.44 -9.06 8.80
CA THR A 89 7.16 -8.01 9.79
C THR A 89 5.67 -7.67 9.87
N ALA A 90 4.83 -8.37 9.10
CA ALA A 90 3.46 -7.96 8.88
C ALA A 90 2.53 -8.25 10.06
N LEU A 91 2.68 -9.39 10.74
CA LEU A 91 1.79 -9.78 11.83
C LEU A 91 1.81 -8.84 13.03
N PRO A 92 2.96 -8.50 13.63
CA PRO A 92 2.96 -7.61 14.78
C PRO A 92 2.43 -6.22 14.41
N LEU A 93 2.73 -5.74 13.19
CA LEU A 93 2.20 -4.48 12.67
C LEU A 93 0.69 -4.54 12.48
N LEU A 94 0.16 -5.61 11.92
CA LEU A 94 -1.27 -5.83 11.75
C LEU A 94 -1.99 -5.86 13.08
N VAL A 95 -1.56 -6.69 14.03
CA VAL A 95 -2.22 -6.81 15.33
C VAL A 95 -2.20 -5.46 16.04
N TYR A 96 -1.07 -4.74 15.98
CA TYR A 96 -0.99 -3.38 16.47
C TYR A 96 -2.04 -2.46 15.80
N GLN A 97 -2.16 -2.49 14.48
CA GLN A 97 -3.10 -1.64 13.75
C GLN A 97 -4.56 -1.99 14.01
N ILE A 98 -4.91 -3.28 14.09
CA ILE A 98 -6.25 -3.73 14.46
C ILE A 98 -6.61 -3.23 15.86
N LYS A 99 -5.67 -3.33 16.80
CA LYS A 99 -5.89 -2.87 18.18
C LYS A 99 -5.94 -1.34 18.28
N LEU A 100 -5.19 -0.61 17.46
CA LEU A 100 -5.35 0.84 17.30
C LEU A 100 -6.70 1.24 16.65
N ALA A 101 -7.27 0.37 15.80
CA ALA A 101 -8.49 0.63 15.06
C ALA A 101 -9.77 0.25 15.84
N GLY A 102 -9.66 -0.65 16.82
CA GLY A 102 -10.80 -1.28 17.49
C GLY A 102 -10.81 -1.10 19.01
N LEU A 103 -11.79 -0.32 19.47
CA LEU A 103 -12.49 -0.38 20.78
C LEU A 103 -11.62 -0.38 22.06
N PRO A 104 -11.76 0.64 22.94
CA PRO A 104 -11.16 0.64 24.27
C PRO A 104 -11.38 -0.70 24.99
N GLY A 105 -10.29 -1.32 25.45
CA GLY A 105 -10.35 -2.59 26.20
C GLY A 105 -10.11 -3.87 25.39
N GLU A 106 -9.85 -3.78 24.07
CA GLU A 106 -9.46 -4.95 23.26
C GLU A 106 -8.03 -5.45 23.53
N TRP A 107 -7.16 -4.59 24.06
CA TRP A 107 -5.79 -4.96 24.42
C TRP A 107 -5.71 -5.84 25.68
N PRO A 108 -6.36 -5.48 26.82
CA PRO A 108 -6.42 -6.39 27.97
C PRO A 108 -7.00 -7.78 27.64
N LYS A 109 -7.99 -7.86 26.73
CA LYS A 109 -8.52 -9.15 26.26
C LYS A 109 -7.47 -9.94 25.48
N PHE A 110 -6.73 -9.26 24.61
CA PHE A 110 -5.62 -9.86 23.88
C PHE A 110 -4.56 -10.43 24.82
N GLU A 111 -4.12 -9.64 25.81
CA GLU A 111 -3.13 -10.09 26.78
C GLU A 111 -3.61 -11.27 27.63
N ALA A 112 -4.88 -11.26 28.04
CA ALA A 112 -5.46 -12.32 28.86
C ALA A 112 -5.57 -13.65 28.10
N GLY A 113 -5.92 -13.61 26.82
CA GLY A 113 -6.05 -14.81 25.99
C GLY A 113 -4.77 -15.23 25.25
N TRP A 114 -3.74 -14.37 25.21
CA TRP A 114 -2.47 -14.68 24.53
C TRP A 114 -1.87 -16.03 24.91
N PRO A 115 -1.80 -16.45 26.20
CA PRO A 115 -1.23 -17.74 26.57
C PRO A 115 -1.90 -18.96 25.90
N GLU A 116 -3.18 -18.83 25.53
CA GLU A 116 -3.95 -19.92 24.90
C GLU A 116 -3.61 -20.09 23.42
N VAL A 117 -3.12 -19.03 22.76
CA VAL A 117 -2.89 -19.00 21.30
C VAL A 117 -1.43 -18.73 20.92
N ALA A 118 -0.56 -18.47 21.90
CA ALA A 118 0.82 -18.05 21.69
C ALA A 118 1.61 -19.02 20.80
N GLN A 119 1.49 -20.33 21.04
CA GLN A 119 2.20 -21.33 20.26
C GLN A 119 1.78 -21.30 18.78
N GLU A 120 0.47 -21.28 18.50
CA GLU A 120 -0.03 -21.22 17.11
C GLU A 120 0.39 -19.92 16.42
N ALA A 121 0.34 -18.81 17.14
CA ALA A 121 0.76 -17.52 16.62
C ALA A 121 2.27 -17.48 16.33
N ASP A 122 3.11 -18.07 17.18
CA ASP A 122 4.55 -18.15 16.98
C ASP A 122 4.93 -19.10 15.84
N GLU A 123 4.25 -20.25 15.71
CA GLU A 123 4.41 -21.17 14.58
C GLU A 123 4.05 -20.46 13.26
N PHE A 124 2.95 -19.70 13.26
CA PHE A 124 2.53 -18.93 12.10
C PHE A 124 3.51 -17.79 11.77
N ALA A 125 3.98 -17.03 12.77
CA ALA A 125 4.98 -15.99 12.58
C ALA A 125 6.29 -16.57 12.04
N ALA A 126 6.73 -17.72 12.55
CA ALA A 126 7.91 -18.41 12.05
C ALA A 126 7.75 -18.84 10.57
N ALA A 127 6.56 -19.30 10.17
CA ALA A 127 6.27 -19.63 8.76
C ALA A 127 6.35 -18.41 7.83
N LEU A 128 6.10 -17.21 8.35
CA LEU A 128 6.27 -15.93 7.64
C LEU A 128 7.70 -15.37 7.70
N GLY A 129 8.59 -15.99 8.47
CA GLY A 129 9.95 -15.51 8.71
C GLY A 129 10.08 -14.50 9.86
N ASP A 130 9.05 -14.31 10.69
CA ASP A 130 9.04 -13.37 11.83
C ASP A 130 9.27 -14.06 13.18
N ALA A 131 10.45 -14.63 13.39
CA ALA A 131 10.78 -15.19 14.70
C ALA A 131 10.88 -14.07 15.75
N GLY A 132 9.97 -14.06 16.73
CA GLY A 132 9.95 -13.10 17.84
C GLY A 132 9.21 -11.79 17.57
N GLY A 133 8.42 -11.69 16.49
CA GLY A 133 7.56 -10.53 16.21
C GLY A 133 6.58 -10.22 17.33
N PHE A 134 5.92 -11.25 17.87
CA PHE A 134 4.95 -11.09 18.94
C PHE A 134 5.58 -10.74 20.29
N ASP A 135 6.77 -11.24 20.60
CA ASP A 135 7.53 -10.81 21.77
C ASP A 135 7.82 -9.30 21.73
N ARG A 136 8.20 -8.78 20.55
CA ARG A 136 8.38 -7.33 20.35
C ARG A 136 7.06 -6.59 20.59
N LEU A 137 5.94 -7.08 20.04
CA LEU A 137 4.62 -6.48 20.23
C LEU A 137 4.21 -6.43 21.71
N LEU A 138 4.31 -7.55 22.44
CA LEU A 138 3.95 -7.64 23.86
C LEU A 138 4.84 -6.76 24.74
N LYS A 139 6.12 -6.62 24.40
CA LYS A 139 7.02 -5.70 25.08
C LYS A 139 6.62 -4.25 24.84
N VAL A 140 6.30 -3.90 23.59
CA VAL A 140 5.89 -2.54 23.22
C VAL A 140 4.60 -2.13 23.92
N ALA A 141 3.64 -3.03 24.02
CA ALA A 141 2.34 -2.72 24.62
C ALA A 141 2.39 -2.42 26.13
N LYS A 142 3.47 -2.80 26.81
CA LYS A 142 3.71 -2.47 28.23
C LYS A 142 4.31 -1.08 28.42
N ARG A 143 4.64 -0.35 27.34
CA ARG A 143 5.26 0.97 27.41
C ARG A 143 4.24 2.07 27.70
N ARG A 144 4.70 3.19 28.29
CA ARG A 144 3.84 4.34 28.61
C ARG A 144 3.35 5.10 27.38
N ASP A 145 4.16 5.15 26.32
CA ASP A 145 3.82 5.84 25.07
C ASP A 145 2.81 5.06 24.22
N TRP A 146 2.54 3.79 24.55
CA TRP A 146 1.37 3.06 24.03
C TRP A 146 0.06 3.81 24.29
N ILE A 147 -0.12 4.29 25.52
CA ILE A 147 -1.33 5.01 25.93
C ILE A 147 -1.50 6.27 25.08
N ALA A 148 -0.40 7.00 24.84
CA ALA A 148 -0.44 8.19 23.99
C ALA A 148 -0.79 7.84 22.54
N ALA A 149 -0.28 6.74 21.98
CA ALA A 149 -0.62 6.29 20.63
C ALA A 149 -2.10 5.89 20.49
N ASP A 150 -2.66 5.26 21.52
CA ASP A 150 -4.05 4.77 21.57
C ASP A 150 -5.07 5.87 21.89
N ASP A 151 -4.62 7.02 22.39
CA ASP A 151 -5.49 8.13 22.82
C ASP A 151 -6.08 8.93 21.64
N ARG A 152 -6.85 8.26 20.78
CA ARG A 152 -7.46 8.89 19.59
C ARG A 152 -8.43 10.02 19.95
N TRP A 153 -9.02 9.95 21.14
CA TRP A 153 -10.14 10.78 21.58
C TRP A 153 -9.90 11.53 22.90
N GLY A 154 -8.92 11.12 23.71
CA GLY A 154 -8.49 11.91 24.86
C GLY A 154 -7.50 12.99 24.43
N GLY A 155 -7.26 13.92 25.34
CA GLY A 155 -6.62 15.21 25.04
C GLY A 155 -5.15 15.15 24.58
N THR A 156 -4.59 13.98 24.27
CA THR A 156 -3.20 13.86 23.79
C THR A 156 -3.01 14.64 22.46
N PRO A 157 -2.06 15.58 22.40
CA PRO A 157 -1.79 16.34 21.18
C PRO A 157 -1.41 15.45 20.00
N HIS A 158 -1.93 15.75 18.81
CA HIS A 158 -1.68 14.98 17.58
C HIS A 158 -0.19 14.67 17.34
N ALA A 159 0.71 15.64 17.47
CA ALA A 159 2.13 15.42 17.24
C ALA A 159 2.77 14.42 18.23
N ALA A 160 2.33 14.41 19.49
CA ALA A 160 2.79 13.45 20.49
C ALA A 160 2.28 12.04 20.17
N ARG A 161 1.05 11.92 19.66
CA ARG A 161 0.49 10.64 19.18
C ARG A 161 1.29 10.09 18.00
N GLU A 162 1.53 10.92 16.99
CA GLU A 162 2.33 10.50 15.82
C GLU A 162 3.75 10.10 16.22
N GLN A 163 4.39 10.82 17.14
CA GLN A 163 5.70 10.43 17.67
C GLN A 163 5.67 9.05 18.35
N ALA A 164 4.66 8.80 19.20
CA ALA A 164 4.49 7.51 19.87
C ALA A 164 4.23 6.37 18.87
N CYS A 165 3.31 6.58 17.90
CA CYS A 165 3.04 5.64 16.81
C CYS A 165 4.32 5.33 16.00
N GLY A 166 5.07 6.35 15.59
CA GLY A 166 6.32 6.19 14.85
C GLY A 166 7.36 5.36 15.62
N ALA A 167 7.50 5.60 16.92
CA ALA A 167 8.41 4.84 17.78
C ALA A 167 7.99 3.37 17.94
N ILE A 168 6.69 3.11 18.09
CA ILE A 168 6.14 1.75 18.19
C ILE A 168 6.38 1.00 16.88
N LEU A 169 5.95 1.56 15.75
CA LEU A 169 6.06 0.93 14.43
C LEU A 169 7.52 0.60 14.07
N SER A 170 8.46 1.48 14.43
CA SER A 170 9.90 1.29 14.22
C SER A 170 10.53 0.17 15.06
N GLU A 171 9.93 -0.18 16.22
CA GLU A 171 10.35 -1.32 17.03
C GLU A 171 9.71 -2.62 16.50
N LEU A 172 8.47 -2.58 16.04
CA LEU A 172 7.77 -3.76 15.50
C LEU A 172 8.39 -4.23 14.17
N ALA A 173 8.71 -3.29 13.28
CA ALA A 173 9.38 -3.53 12.00
C ALA A 173 10.73 -2.80 11.95
N PRO A 174 11.80 -3.41 12.47
CA PRO A 174 13.12 -2.78 12.60
C PRO A 174 13.91 -2.68 11.28
N VAL A 175 13.23 -2.68 10.14
CA VAL A 175 13.82 -2.55 8.81
C VAL A 175 14.27 -1.10 8.60
N GLU A 176 15.45 -0.89 8.05
CA GLU A 176 16.04 0.46 7.93
C GLU A 176 15.17 1.42 7.13
N SER A 177 14.65 0.98 5.98
CA SER A 177 13.75 1.79 5.14
C SER A 177 12.47 2.20 5.88
N HIS A 178 11.93 1.30 6.72
CA HIS A 178 10.79 1.59 7.58
C HIS A 178 11.13 2.63 8.63
N ARG A 179 12.23 2.45 9.36
CA ARG A 179 12.68 3.40 10.40
C ARG A 179 12.94 4.79 9.83
N ALA A 180 13.63 4.86 8.68
CA ALA A 180 13.91 6.09 7.96
C ALA A 180 12.60 6.79 7.57
N PHE A 181 11.64 6.05 7.00
CA PHE A 181 10.34 6.59 6.63
C PHE A 181 9.56 7.10 7.85
N ARG A 182 9.52 6.34 8.95
CA ARG A 182 8.80 6.75 10.17
C ARG A 182 9.41 8.00 10.81
N ALA A 183 10.74 8.08 10.89
CA ALA A 183 11.43 9.27 11.39
C ALA A 183 11.13 10.51 10.52
N TRP A 184 11.22 10.36 9.19
CA TRP A 184 10.90 11.40 8.22
C TRP A 184 9.44 11.86 8.32
N LEU A 185 8.51 10.92 8.49
CA LEU A 185 7.09 11.22 8.63
C LEU A 185 6.80 12.00 9.92
N THR A 186 7.37 11.56 11.05
CA THR A 186 7.24 12.27 12.34
C THR A 186 7.78 13.70 12.23
N GLN A 187 8.94 13.89 11.59
CA GLN A 187 9.49 15.22 11.35
C GLN A 187 8.55 16.08 10.49
N THR A 188 8.01 15.50 9.41
CA THR A 188 7.08 16.18 8.50
C THR A 188 5.80 16.64 9.22
N VAL A 189 5.28 15.83 10.14
CA VAL A 189 4.12 16.21 10.98
C VAL A 189 4.46 17.36 11.91
N GLN A 190 5.65 17.34 12.54
CA GLN A 190 6.07 18.34 13.52
C GLN A 190 6.38 19.70 12.87
N GLU A 191 7.07 19.68 11.74
CA GLU A 191 7.53 20.90 11.05
C GLU A 191 6.50 21.44 10.05
N THR A 192 5.41 20.70 9.79
CA THR A 192 4.38 21.01 8.77
C THR A 192 4.90 21.13 7.33
N SER A 193 6.16 20.76 7.10
CA SER A 193 6.78 20.67 5.78
C SER A 193 7.72 19.48 5.73
N ALA A 194 7.68 18.70 4.65
CA ALA A 194 8.60 17.58 4.50
C ALA A 194 10.04 18.08 4.32
N PRO A 195 11.03 17.51 5.04
CA PRO A 195 12.44 17.80 4.78
C PRO A 195 12.82 17.28 3.39
N ALA A 196 13.79 17.94 2.75
CA ALA A 196 14.32 17.49 1.46
C ALA A 196 15.12 16.20 1.65
N THR A 197 14.69 15.13 1.00
CA THR A 197 15.28 13.79 1.12
C THR A 197 15.09 13.05 -0.20
N ASP A 198 16.02 12.14 -0.50
CA ASP A 198 15.82 11.13 -1.54
C ASP A 198 14.77 10.10 -1.08
N LEU A 199 13.60 10.09 -1.72
CA LEU A 199 12.50 9.21 -1.31
C LEU A 199 12.73 7.74 -1.66
N GLU A 200 13.70 7.42 -2.52
CA GLU A 200 14.05 6.04 -2.87
C GLU A 200 14.55 5.26 -1.65
N CYS A 201 15.16 5.94 -0.67
CA CYS A 201 15.66 5.28 0.54
C CYS A 201 14.56 4.69 1.43
N PHE A 202 13.29 5.06 1.20
CA PHE A 202 12.14 4.53 1.92
C PHE A 202 11.64 3.18 1.37
N GLY A 203 12.21 2.69 0.27
CA GLY A 203 11.89 1.38 -0.29
C GLY A 203 10.38 1.22 -0.53
N PRO A 204 9.71 0.21 0.07
CA PRO A 204 8.28 0.02 -0.12
C PRO A 204 7.39 1.19 0.31
N TRP A 205 7.88 2.04 1.21
CA TRP A 205 7.14 3.21 1.71
C TRP A 205 7.28 4.45 0.81
N ARG A 206 8.08 4.35 -0.26
CA ARG A 206 8.33 5.45 -1.20
C ARG A 206 7.02 6.07 -1.69
N ARG A 207 6.06 5.25 -2.09
CA ARG A 207 4.80 5.76 -2.65
C ARG A 207 4.04 6.60 -1.63
N GLN A 208 3.91 6.12 -0.40
CA GLN A 208 3.29 6.89 0.68
C GLN A 208 4.07 8.19 0.96
N ALA A 209 5.40 8.15 0.92
CA ALA A 209 6.25 9.33 1.11
C ALA A 209 6.06 10.39 0.01
N GLU A 210 5.92 9.99 -1.26
CA GLU A 210 5.62 10.90 -2.37
C GLU A 210 4.30 11.66 -2.14
N ILE A 211 3.27 10.95 -1.67
CA ILE A 211 1.95 11.51 -1.38
C ILE A 211 2.02 12.47 -0.19
N VAL A 212 2.69 12.06 0.89
CA VAL A 212 2.89 12.90 2.09
C VAL A 212 3.66 14.17 1.77
N GLU A 213 4.74 14.06 0.98
CA GLU A 213 5.53 15.23 0.58
C GLU A 213 4.66 16.21 -0.21
N PHE A 214 3.90 15.72 -1.21
CA PHE A 214 3.00 16.55 -1.99
C PHE A 214 2.00 17.32 -1.11
N PHE A 215 1.32 16.64 -0.19
CA PHE A 215 0.35 17.29 0.70
C PHE A 215 1.01 18.28 1.67
N SER A 216 2.21 17.97 2.19
CA SER A 216 2.96 18.90 3.05
C SER A 216 3.34 20.21 2.33
N LEU A 217 3.43 20.18 0.99
CA LEU A 217 3.83 21.31 0.18
C LEU A 217 2.66 22.16 -0.33
N LEU A 218 1.40 21.73 -0.21
CA LEU A 218 0.24 22.42 -0.79
C LEU A 218 0.12 23.89 -0.34
N GLY A 219 0.43 24.18 0.92
CA GLY A 219 0.45 25.55 1.48
C GLY A 219 1.80 26.27 1.41
N SER A 220 2.85 25.62 0.89
CA SER A 220 4.20 26.16 0.89
C SER A 220 4.45 27.13 -0.28
N GLN A 221 5.46 28.00 -0.13
CA GLN A 221 5.96 28.86 -1.23
C GLN A 221 6.93 28.11 -2.16
N GLN A 222 7.26 26.84 -1.90
CA GLN A 222 8.22 26.03 -2.66
C GLN A 222 7.58 25.46 -3.94
N ARG A 223 7.25 26.34 -4.90
CA ARG A 223 6.45 25.99 -6.10
C ARG A 223 7.06 24.87 -6.95
N GLU A 224 8.36 24.92 -7.20
CA GLU A 224 9.06 23.92 -8.02
C GLU A 224 9.04 22.55 -7.36
N ARG A 225 9.34 22.49 -6.06
CA ARG A 225 9.29 21.25 -5.28
C ARG A 225 7.88 20.68 -5.23
N ARG A 226 6.87 21.53 -5.03
CA ARG A 226 5.46 21.13 -5.05
C ARG A 226 5.07 20.54 -6.41
N ARG A 227 5.54 21.14 -7.52
CA ARG A 227 5.32 20.63 -8.88
C ARG A 227 5.98 19.27 -9.08
N ALA A 228 7.23 19.11 -8.65
CA ALA A 228 7.93 17.83 -8.74
C ALA A 228 7.23 16.74 -7.90
N ALA A 229 6.75 17.08 -6.71
CA ALA A 229 5.98 16.17 -5.87
C ALA A 229 4.64 15.80 -6.52
N ALA A 230 3.90 16.78 -7.06
CA ALA A 230 2.66 16.53 -7.80
C ALA A 230 2.89 15.62 -9.01
N TRP A 231 4.01 15.80 -9.72
CA TRP A 231 4.39 14.94 -10.83
C TRP A 231 4.61 13.49 -10.39
N ARG A 232 5.37 13.26 -9.31
CA ARG A 232 5.54 11.91 -8.73
C ARG A 232 4.20 11.26 -8.34
N VAL A 233 3.29 12.05 -7.77
CA VAL A 233 1.93 11.56 -7.47
C VAL A 233 1.20 11.08 -8.72
N LEU A 234 1.27 11.82 -9.83
CA LEU A 234 0.57 11.48 -11.07
C LEU A 234 1.16 10.28 -11.84
N VAL A 235 2.49 10.12 -11.85
CA VAL A 235 3.12 9.00 -12.58
C VAL A 235 3.09 7.69 -11.80
N GLY A 236 2.99 7.76 -10.47
CA GLY A 236 2.85 6.57 -9.64
C GLY A 236 1.46 5.94 -9.76
N PRO A 237 1.29 4.71 -9.23
CA PRO A 237 0.03 4.00 -9.27
C PRO A 237 -1.07 4.76 -8.52
N ALA A 238 -2.23 4.91 -9.15
CA ALA A 238 -3.37 5.59 -8.53
C ALA A 238 -3.90 4.83 -7.32
N ASN A 239 -3.84 3.49 -7.31
CA ASN A 239 -4.47 2.62 -6.32
C ASN A 239 -3.57 2.12 -5.17
N LEU A 240 -2.33 2.59 -5.05
CA LEU A 240 -1.42 2.16 -3.99
C LEU A 240 -0.96 3.35 -3.13
N ASP A 241 -1.15 3.24 -1.82
CA ASP A 241 -0.73 4.23 -0.80
C ASP A 241 -1.28 5.64 -1.03
N THR A 242 -2.35 5.74 -1.82
CA THR A 242 -3.01 7.00 -2.11
C THR A 242 -4.06 7.24 -1.04
N SER A 243 -3.83 8.18 -0.12
CA SER A 243 -4.90 8.61 0.78
C SER A 243 -4.85 10.09 1.11
N ARG A 244 -6.05 10.65 1.28
CA ARG A 244 -6.28 12.04 1.63
C ARG A 244 -6.43 12.15 3.14
N THR A 245 -5.33 12.03 3.86
CA THR A 245 -5.28 12.63 5.19
C THR A 245 -4.79 14.06 4.98
N THR A 246 -5.57 15.05 5.39
CA THR A 246 -5.16 16.48 5.38
C THR A 246 -3.93 16.76 6.24
N ARG A 247 -3.39 15.71 6.89
CA ARG A 247 -2.14 15.65 7.63
C ARG A 247 -1.41 14.36 7.28
N PRO A 248 -0.07 14.34 7.28
CA PRO A 248 0.66 13.07 7.23
C PRO A 248 0.19 12.16 8.37
N SER A 249 -0.07 10.89 8.06
CA SER A 249 -0.57 9.87 8.99
C SER A 249 0.25 8.60 8.81
N HIS A 250 0.48 7.88 9.90
CA HIS A 250 1.11 6.55 9.84
C HIS A 250 0.26 5.50 9.11
N LEU A 251 -1.04 5.75 8.97
CA LEU A 251 -2.03 4.89 8.31
C LEU A 251 -2.65 5.61 7.12
N SER A 252 -2.59 4.98 5.95
CA SER A 252 -3.35 5.43 4.79
C SER A 252 -4.84 5.14 4.99
N VAL A 253 -5.70 6.08 4.62
CA VAL A 253 -7.16 5.89 4.60
C VAL A 253 -7.55 5.35 3.23
N LEU A 254 -8.01 4.10 3.19
CA LEU A 254 -8.44 3.43 1.96
C LEU A 254 -9.88 3.80 1.64
N THR A 255 -10.11 4.88 0.88
CA THR A 255 -11.40 5.06 0.20
C THR A 255 -11.19 5.48 -1.26
N PRO A 256 -12.07 5.05 -2.19
CA PRO A 256 -11.94 5.43 -3.60
C PRO A 256 -11.95 6.95 -3.81
N GLU A 257 -12.74 7.67 -3.02
CA GLU A 257 -12.86 9.13 -3.10
C GLU A 257 -11.58 9.83 -2.64
N ALA A 258 -10.93 9.31 -1.59
CA ALA A 258 -9.66 9.84 -1.10
C ALA A 258 -8.55 9.64 -2.13
N THR A 259 -8.53 8.46 -2.76
CA THR A 259 -7.60 8.10 -3.82
C THR A 259 -7.77 9.00 -5.05
N ALA A 260 -8.98 9.03 -5.62
CA ALA A 260 -9.30 9.87 -6.78
C ALA A 260 -9.05 11.36 -6.49
N GLY A 261 -9.41 11.82 -5.28
CA GLY A 261 -9.20 13.19 -4.84
C GLY A 261 -7.72 13.58 -4.75
N THR A 262 -6.84 12.66 -4.39
CA THR A 262 -5.39 12.90 -4.34
C THR A 262 -4.82 13.11 -5.74
N THR A 263 -5.14 12.21 -6.67
CA THR A 263 -4.72 12.34 -8.08
C THR A 263 -5.26 13.63 -8.71
N ARG A 264 -6.54 13.97 -8.44
CA ARG A 264 -7.15 15.23 -8.90
C ARG A 264 -6.44 16.45 -8.34
N THR A 265 -6.10 16.46 -7.05
CA THR A 265 -5.38 17.57 -6.40
C THR A 265 -3.97 17.74 -6.97
N ALA A 266 -3.27 16.64 -7.26
CA ALA A 266 -1.97 16.68 -7.93
C ALA A 266 -2.07 17.22 -9.36
N ALA A 267 -3.08 16.79 -10.12
CA ALA A 267 -3.37 17.33 -11.45
C ALA A 267 -3.63 18.84 -11.40
N ASP A 268 -4.47 19.31 -10.47
CA ASP A 268 -4.76 20.73 -10.26
C ASP A 268 -3.48 21.55 -10.00
N ALA A 269 -2.55 20.99 -9.21
CA ALA A 269 -1.29 21.66 -8.88
C ALA A 269 -0.39 21.86 -10.11
N LEU A 270 -0.46 20.96 -11.10
CA LEU A 270 0.28 21.07 -12.35
C LEU A 270 -0.44 21.98 -13.35
N VAL A 271 -1.76 21.84 -13.52
CA VAL A 271 -2.57 22.62 -14.49
C VAL A 271 -2.49 24.12 -14.22
N ARG A 272 -2.48 24.55 -12.96
CA ARG A 272 -2.36 25.98 -12.60
C ARG A 272 -1.11 26.66 -13.17
N HIS A 273 -0.11 25.89 -13.57
CA HIS A 273 1.15 26.39 -14.13
C HIS A 273 1.55 25.60 -15.39
N LEU A 274 0.56 25.21 -16.21
CA LEU A 274 0.75 24.37 -17.39
C LEU A 274 1.84 24.92 -18.33
N ASP A 275 1.82 26.23 -18.62
CA ASP A 275 2.78 26.89 -19.52
C ASP A 275 4.22 26.90 -18.98
N ALA A 276 4.39 26.65 -17.68
CA ALA A 276 5.68 26.60 -17.02
C ALA A 276 6.16 25.17 -16.77
N LEU A 277 5.43 24.14 -17.22
CA LEU A 277 5.88 22.74 -17.13
C LEU A 277 6.92 22.43 -18.23
N PRO A 278 7.98 21.68 -17.91
CA PRO A 278 8.90 21.15 -18.91
C PRO A 278 8.17 20.30 -19.96
N ASP A 279 8.64 20.34 -21.21
CA ASP A 279 8.06 19.57 -22.33
C ASP A 279 8.01 18.08 -22.03
N GLU A 280 9.06 17.54 -21.41
CA GLU A 280 9.16 16.16 -20.96
C GLU A 280 8.00 15.73 -20.04
N MET A 281 7.47 16.65 -19.22
CA MET A 281 6.29 16.37 -18.40
C MET A 281 5.00 16.52 -19.19
N ARG A 282 4.88 17.56 -20.02
CA ARG A 282 3.65 17.85 -20.77
C ARG A 282 3.33 16.79 -21.82
N GLU A 283 4.37 16.25 -22.45
CA GLU A 283 4.28 15.22 -23.49
C GLU A 283 4.29 13.81 -22.92
N HIS A 284 4.52 13.67 -21.62
CA HIS A 284 4.58 12.37 -20.97
C HIS A 284 3.23 11.63 -21.07
N PRO A 285 3.20 10.35 -21.47
CA PRO A 285 1.94 9.60 -21.60
C PRO A 285 1.08 9.60 -20.32
N ALA A 286 1.71 9.45 -19.15
CA ALA A 286 1.01 9.51 -17.87
C ALA A 286 0.40 10.89 -17.56
N PHE A 287 1.04 11.98 -18.01
CA PHE A 287 0.46 13.32 -17.87
C PHE A 287 -0.82 13.45 -18.70
N VAL A 288 -0.77 13.01 -19.95
CA VAL A 288 -1.94 13.03 -20.86
C VAL A 288 -3.10 12.21 -20.27
N ALA A 289 -2.81 11.02 -19.72
CA ALA A 289 -3.81 10.19 -19.05
C ALA A 289 -4.42 10.89 -17.83
N ALA A 290 -3.60 11.46 -16.95
CA ALA A 290 -4.04 12.18 -15.77
C ALA A 290 -4.88 13.43 -16.11
N MET A 291 -4.51 14.18 -17.15
CA MET A 291 -5.28 15.33 -17.61
C MET A 291 -6.62 14.93 -18.22
N THR A 292 -6.67 13.78 -18.91
CA THR A 292 -7.92 13.21 -19.43
C THR A 292 -8.85 12.83 -18.27
N ALA A 293 -8.33 12.14 -17.26
CA ALA A 293 -9.06 11.81 -16.04
C ALA A 293 -9.58 13.06 -15.31
N HIS A 294 -8.74 14.07 -15.20
CA HIS A 294 -9.11 15.36 -14.59
C HIS A 294 -10.26 16.04 -15.34
N ARG A 295 -10.21 16.07 -16.67
CA ARG A 295 -11.24 16.68 -17.52
C ARG A 295 -12.56 15.93 -17.51
N GLU A 296 -12.52 14.60 -17.54
CA GLU A 296 -13.72 13.76 -17.64
C GLU A 296 -14.38 13.48 -16.28
N GLY A 297 -13.64 13.67 -15.19
CA GLY A 297 -14.16 13.55 -13.83
C GLY A 297 -14.76 12.17 -13.60
N ASP A 298 -16.02 12.14 -13.15
CA ASP A 298 -16.70 10.90 -12.75
C ASP A 298 -17.14 10.02 -13.94
N SER A 299 -16.93 10.50 -15.17
CA SER A 299 -17.16 9.72 -16.41
C SER A 299 -15.91 9.01 -16.91
N TYR A 300 -14.74 9.27 -16.31
CA TYR A 300 -13.47 8.69 -16.73
C TYR A 300 -13.42 7.18 -16.44
N ASP A 301 -12.95 6.40 -17.41
CA ASP A 301 -12.99 4.92 -17.39
C ASP A 301 -11.61 4.24 -17.33
N GLY A 302 -10.51 5.00 -17.28
CA GLY A 302 -9.16 4.45 -17.23
C GLY A 302 -8.50 4.16 -18.59
N LEU A 303 -9.21 4.26 -19.72
CA LEU A 303 -8.65 3.89 -21.04
C LEU A 303 -7.43 4.72 -21.43
N ALA A 304 -7.36 5.99 -21.03
CA ALA A 304 -6.19 6.81 -21.32
C ALA A 304 -4.93 6.33 -20.57
N HIS A 305 -5.06 5.74 -19.38
CA HIS A 305 -3.93 5.12 -18.68
C HIS A 305 -3.47 3.84 -19.37
N ALA A 306 -4.40 3.02 -19.89
CA ALA A 306 -4.04 1.84 -20.68
C ALA A 306 -3.27 2.20 -21.96
N ARG A 307 -3.68 3.28 -22.66
CA ARG A 307 -2.93 3.82 -23.81
C ARG A 307 -1.56 4.36 -23.40
N ALA A 308 -1.48 5.05 -22.27
CA ALA A 308 -0.22 5.54 -21.75
C ALA A 308 0.75 4.40 -21.43
N ALA A 309 0.24 3.29 -20.88
CA ALA A 309 1.05 2.12 -20.60
C ALA A 309 1.73 1.55 -21.86
N ALA A 310 1.00 1.43 -22.97
CA ALA A 310 1.57 0.97 -24.23
C ALA A 310 2.73 1.87 -24.71
N GLN A 311 2.52 3.19 -24.71
CA GLN A 311 3.54 4.17 -25.11
C GLN A 311 4.77 4.15 -24.17
N LEU A 312 4.56 3.95 -22.87
CA LEU A 312 5.63 3.82 -21.89
C LEU A 312 6.42 2.54 -22.09
N ALA A 313 5.77 1.42 -22.38
CA ALA A 313 6.45 0.16 -22.69
C ALA A 313 7.31 0.29 -23.96
N GLU A 314 6.76 0.86 -25.04
CA GLU A 314 7.46 1.10 -26.31
C GLU A 314 8.67 2.05 -26.16
N SER A 315 8.59 3.01 -25.23
CA SER A 315 9.67 3.96 -24.94
C SER A 315 10.70 3.45 -23.93
N GLY A 316 10.65 2.16 -23.56
CA GLY A 316 11.62 1.55 -22.65
C GLY A 316 11.42 1.92 -21.18
N ARG A 317 10.19 2.26 -20.78
CA ARG A 317 9.80 2.59 -19.40
C ARG A 317 8.80 1.57 -18.84
N PRO A 318 9.20 0.28 -18.71
CA PRO A 318 8.27 -0.79 -18.38
C PRO A 318 7.68 -0.65 -16.97
N VAL A 319 8.43 -0.14 -16.00
CA VAL A 319 7.92 0.07 -14.62
C VAL A 319 6.79 1.11 -14.60
N GLU A 320 6.98 2.23 -15.30
CA GLU A 320 5.95 3.27 -15.41
C GLU A 320 4.73 2.75 -16.19
N ALA A 321 4.95 1.92 -17.23
CA ALA A 321 3.87 1.26 -17.96
C ALA A 321 3.03 0.37 -17.02
N TYR A 322 3.67 -0.42 -16.15
CA TYR A 322 2.97 -1.25 -15.18
C TYR A 322 2.11 -0.42 -14.21
N TYR A 323 2.63 0.69 -13.69
CA TYR A 323 1.87 1.60 -12.82
C TYR A 323 0.69 2.28 -13.55
N ALA A 324 0.85 2.58 -14.84
CA ALA A 324 -0.24 3.05 -15.67
C ALA A 324 -1.34 1.97 -15.84
N LEU A 325 -0.99 0.69 -15.99
CA LEU A 325 -1.97 -0.40 -16.03
C LEU A 325 -2.72 -0.57 -14.70
N MET A 326 -2.01 -0.48 -13.57
CA MET A 326 -2.65 -0.48 -12.24
C MET A 326 -3.66 0.67 -12.12
N SER A 327 -3.28 1.87 -12.58
CA SER A 327 -4.15 3.04 -12.59
C SER A 327 -5.34 2.87 -13.52
N ALA A 328 -5.16 2.25 -14.69
CA ALA A 328 -6.27 1.93 -15.59
C ALA A 328 -7.33 1.07 -14.89
N SER A 329 -6.91 -0.01 -14.20
CA SER A 329 -7.82 -0.87 -13.44
C SER A 329 -8.53 -0.14 -12.29
N PHE A 330 -7.84 0.76 -11.59
CA PHE A 330 -8.46 1.60 -10.55
C PHE A 330 -9.61 2.46 -11.11
N TRP A 331 -9.34 3.19 -12.19
CA TRP A 331 -10.31 4.10 -12.78
C TRP A 331 -11.47 3.36 -13.44
N SER A 332 -11.21 2.20 -14.06
CA SER A 332 -12.28 1.34 -14.57
C SER A 332 -13.18 0.85 -13.44
N TRP A 333 -12.62 0.39 -12.31
CA TRP A 333 -13.42 -0.05 -11.17
C TRP A 333 -14.25 1.08 -10.58
N LEU A 334 -13.67 2.27 -10.42
CA LEU A 334 -14.41 3.43 -9.91
C LEU A 334 -15.61 3.79 -10.81
N ARG A 335 -15.48 3.58 -12.12
CA ARG A 335 -16.51 3.92 -13.10
C ARG A 335 -17.55 2.82 -13.32
N LEU A 336 -17.11 1.57 -13.38
CA LEU A 336 -17.91 0.43 -13.84
C LEU A 336 -18.24 -0.56 -12.72
N GLY A 337 -17.57 -0.46 -11.56
CA GLY A 337 -17.65 -1.44 -10.47
C GLY A 337 -16.84 -2.70 -10.72
N GLU A 338 -16.08 -2.76 -11.82
CA GLU A 338 -15.25 -3.89 -12.22
C GLU A 338 -13.87 -3.42 -12.71
N GLY A 339 -12.84 -4.21 -12.40
CA GLY A 339 -11.48 -3.99 -12.87
C GLY A 339 -11.36 -4.18 -14.38
N PHE A 340 -10.19 -3.81 -14.91
CA PHE A 340 -9.97 -3.78 -16.36
C PHE A 340 -9.16 -5.01 -16.81
N ALA A 341 -9.85 -6.07 -17.25
CA ALA A 341 -9.21 -7.30 -17.70
C ALA A 341 -8.10 -7.09 -18.76
N PRO A 342 -8.27 -6.22 -19.78
CA PRO A 342 -7.19 -5.91 -20.72
C PRO A 342 -5.92 -5.35 -20.07
N ALA A 343 -6.02 -4.62 -18.95
CA ALA A 343 -4.84 -4.16 -18.22
C ALA A 343 -4.10 -5.34 -17.56
N ALA A 344 -4.82 -6.34 -17.03
CA ALA A 344 -4.20 -7.54 -16.49
C ALA A 344 -3.49 -8.35 -17.58
N GLN A 345 -4.10 -8.49 -18.77
CA GLN A 345 -3.50 -9.18 -19.92
C GLN A 345 -2.22 -8.48 -20.40
N ALA A 346 -2.26 -7.15 -20.53
CA ALA A 346 -1.09 -6.35 -20.88
C ALA A 346 -0.01 -6.40 -19.81
N ALA A 347 -0.37 -6.41 -18.52
CA ALA A 347 0.57 -6.51 -17.41
C ALA A 347 1.27 -7.87 -17.39
N ARG A 348 0.55 -8.95 -17.72
CA ARG A 348 1.13 -10.28 -17.85
C ARG A 348 2.20 -10.31 -18.93
N ARG A 349 1.86 -9.82 -20.13
CA ARG A 349 2.82 -9.76 -21.24
C ARG A 349 4.04 -8.91 -20.89
N LEU A 350 3.81 -7.71 -20.33
CA LEU A 350 4.88 -6.82 -19.87
C LEU A 350 5.79 -7.49 -18.84
N ALA A 351 5.24 -8.28 -17.91
CA ALA A 351 5.99 -9.04 -16.93
C ALA A 351 6.81 -10.18 -17.55
N GLU A 352 6.26 -10.91 -18.52
CA GLU A 352 6.97 -11.94 -19.27
C GLU A 352 8.16 -11.33 -20.05
N ASP A 353 7.95 -10.23 -20.76
CA ASP A 353 8.97 -9.55 -21.57
C ASP A 353 10.13 -8.98 -20.71
N ASN A 354 9.88 -8.66 -19.44
CA ASN A 354 10.85 -8.05 -18.53
C ASN A 354 11.37 -9.02 -17.45
N GLY A 355 11.00 -10.30 -17.50
CA GLY A 355 11.46 -11.32 -16.54
C GLY A 355 10.92 -11.14 -15.11
N TRP A 356 9.76 -10.50 -14.93
CA TRP A 356 9.10 -10.36 -13.63
C TRP A 356 8.26 -11.60 -13.30
N THR A 357 8.95 -12.72 -13.09
CA THR A 357 8.35 -14.07 -12.97
C THR A 357 7.20 -14.15 -11.96
N ALA A 358 7.34 -13.52 -10.78
CA ALA A 358 6.29 -13.57 -9.75
C ALA A 358 4.97 -12.95 -10.22
N ILE A 359 5.03 -11.83 -10.97
CA ILE A 359 3.86 -11.17 -11.55
C ILE A 359 3.25 -12.06 -12.64
N ALA A 360 4.07 -12.54 -13.58
CA ALA A 360 3.60 -13.36 -14.71
C ALA A 360 2.94 -14.66 -14.24
N GLU A 361 3.55 -15.37 -13.29
CA GLU A 361 2.97 -16.59 -12.72
C GLU A 361 1.67 -16.33 -11.96
N HIS A 362 1.58 -15.22 -11.24
CA HIS A 362 0.37 -14.87 -10.50
C HIS A 362 -0.80 -14.59 -11.46
N LEU A 363 -0.57 -13.78 -12.48
CA LEU A 363 -1.58 -13.48 -13.50
C LEU A 363 -2.02 -14.73 -14.26
N ALA A 364 -1.09 -15.62 -14.60
CA ALA A 364 -1.42 -16.92 -15.18
C ALA A 364 -2.28 -17.78 -14.24
N ALA A 365 -2.01 -17.77 -12.94
CA ALA A 365 -2.80 -18.50 -11.93
C ALA A 365 -4.21 -17.92 -11.76
N LEU A 366 -4.42 -16.62 -12.04
CA LEU A 366 -5.74 -15.99 -12.12
C LEU A 366 -6.49 -16.29 -13.43
N GLY A 367 -5.92 -17.10 -14.32
CA GLY A 367 -6.52 -17.41 -15.63
C GLY A 367 -6.42 -16.27 -16.65
N VAL A 368 -5.58 -15.26 -16.40
CA VAL A 368 -5.38 -14.14 -17.33
C VAL A 368 -4.49 -14.62 -18.47
N GLU A 369 -5.02 -14.69 -19.69
CA GLU A 369 -4.24 -14.96 -20.90
C GLU A 369 -3.35 -13.75 -21.25
N ALA A 370 -2.15 -14.00 -21.79
CA ALA A 370 -1.30 -12.90 -22.26
C ALA A 370 -1.94 -12.26 -23.50
N ALA A 371 -1.83 -10.93 -23.63
CA ALA A 371 -2.25 -10.26 -24.87
C ALA A 371 -1.32 -10.68 -26.03
N ASP A 372 -1.91 -10.93 -27.20
CA ASP A 372 -1.21 -11.31 -28.43
C ASP A 372 -0.21 -10.23 -28.88
#